data_AF-A0A3D1X0Q5-F1
#
_entry.id   AF-A0A3D1X0Q5-F1
#
_cell.length_a   1.000
_cell.length_b   1.000
_cell.length_c   1.000
_cell.angle_alpha   90.00
_cell.angle_beta   90.00
_cell.angle_gamma   90.00
#
_symmetry.space_group_name_H-M   'P 1'
#
loop_
_entity.id
_entity.type
_entity.pdbx_description
1 polymer ?
#
loop_
_entity_poly.entity_id
_entity_poly.type
_entity_poly.pdbx_seq_one_letter_code
_entity_poly.pdbx_strand_id
1 'polypeptide(L)'
;MKAHELRNKYIEFFVSKDHTQISGASLIPENDPTVLFTTAGMHPLVPYILGQEHPSGNRLVDYQKCLRTGDIDAVGDPHHLTLFEMLGNWSLGDYFKEEAIRYSYEFLTKWLAIDPDKLSVTVFAGDEGVPRDDESASIWRSLGIPDERIYFLPREDNWWGPAGEAGPCGPDTEMFIDTGRESCGPDCRPGCKCGKYFEIWNDVFMGYRKTLEGDYVPLERKCVDTGMGIERTIAILQGKKSVYETEVFTPIIAGIERLSGVAYGGKEELDISVRIIADHVRTSVFILGDQRGVKPSNVGQGYILRRLIRRAVRHGRKLGIDGKFLSALATVVVDMYGDAYPELLDNREFVLTELGL
;
A
#
# COMPACT_ATOMS: atom_id res chain seq x y z
N MET A 1 -11.75 -13.34 -4.53
CA MET A 1 -10.91 -12.61 -5.50
C MET A 1 -9.47 -12.70 -5.04
N LYS A 2 -8.56 -13.15 -5.90
CA LYS A 2 -7.11 -13.20 -5.67
C LYS A 2 -6.42 -11.90 -6.11
N ALA A 3 -5.18 -11.67 -5.67
CA ALA A 3 -4.37 -10.49 -5.96
C ALA A 3 -4.24 -10.22 -7.46
N HIS A 4 -3.95 -11.24 -8.28
CA HIS A 4 -3.84 -11.08 -9.73
C HIS A 4 -5.16 -10.65 -10.37
N GLU A 5 -6.30 -11.18 -9.89
CA GLU A 5 -7.62 -10.79 -10.39
C GLU A 5 -7.94 -9.34 -10.01
N LEU A 6 -7.57 -8.92 -8.80
CA LEU A 6 -7.75 -7.53 -8.34
C LEU A 6 -6.90 -6.55 -9.16
N ARG A 7 -5.62 -6.85 -9.40
CA ARG A 7 -4.74 -6.05 -10.27
C ARG A 7 -5.38 -5.87 -11.65
N ASN A 8 -5.75 -6.98 -12.29
CA ASN A 8 -6.30 -6.95 -13.64
C ASN A 8 -7.62 -6.16 -13.71
N LYS A 9 -8.53 -6.39 -12.76
CA LYS A 9 -9.80 -5.64 -12.68
C LYS A 9 -9.58 -4.14 -12.51
N TYR A 10 -8.62 -3.74 -11.67
CA TYR A 10 -8.33 -2.33 -11.43
C TYR A 10 -7.77 -1.65 -12.68
N ILE A 11 -6.79 -2.28 -13.33
CA ILE A 11 -6.23 -1.78 -14.59
C ILE A 11 -7.32 -1.71 -15.67
N GLU A 12 -8.09 -2.77 -15.86
CA GLU A 12 -9.18 -2.82 -16.85
C GLU A 12 -10.21 -1.71 -16.61
N PHE A 13 -10.60 -1.51 -15.35
CA PHE A 13 -11.51 -0.45 -14.97
C PHE A 13 -11.00 0.94 -15.36
N PHE A 14 -9.78 1.31 -14.95
CA PHE A 14 -9.26 2.64 -15.25
C PHE A 14 -8.89 2.84 -16.72
N VAL A 15 -8.46 1.79 -17.43
CA VAL A 15 -8.31 1.81 -18.89
C VAL A 15 -9.65 2.09 -19.57
N SER A 16 -10.77 1.54 -19.06
CA SER A 16 -12.11 1.89 -19.54
C SER A 16 -12.55 3.33 -19.26
N LYS A 17 -11.79 4.06 -18.41
CA LYS A 17 -11.95 5.49 -18.10
C LYS A 17 -10.84 6.35 -18.71
N ASP A 18 -10.24 5.88 -19.81
CA ASP A 18 -9.19 6.56 -20.57
C ASP A 18 -7.87 6.78 -19.82
N HIS A 19 -7.57 5.95 -18.81
CA HIS A 19 -6.24 5.95 -18.20
C HIS A 19 -5.28 5.07 -18.99
N THR A 20 -4.05 5.55 -19.17
CA THR A 20 -2.98 4.74 -19.75
C THR A 20 -2.32 3.93 -18.64
N GLN A 21 -2.25 2.61 -18.81
CA GLN A 21 -1.45 1.78 -17.91
C GLN A 21 0.04 2.14 -18.07
N ILE A 22 0.70 2.48 -16.97
CA ILE A 22 2.15 2.66 -16.92
C ILE A 22 2.80 1.47 -16.21
N SER A 23 4.10 1.28 -16.45
CA SER A 23 4.87 0.29 -15.72
C SER A 23 5.16 0.81 -14.31
N GLY A 24 4.88 -0.01 -13.29
CA GLY A 24 5.31 0.28 -11.93
C GLY A 24 6.83 0.49 -11.87
N ALA A 25 7.28 1.44 -11.06
CA ALA A 25 8.68 1.80 -10.96
C ALA A 25 9.47 0.83 -10.07
N SER A 26 10.80 0.95 -10.12
CA SER A 26 11.72 0.28 -9.20
C SER A 26 11.38 0.60 -7.74
N LEU A 27 11.60 -0.37 -6.84
CA LEU A 27 11.56 -0.14 -5.39
C LEU A 27 12.66 0.82 -4.91
N ILE A 28 13.70 0.99 -5.72
CA ILE A 28 14.90 1.74 -5.42
C ILE A 28 14.85 3.01 -6.27
N PRO A 29 14.62 4.19 -5.67
CA PRO A 29 14.49 5.47 -6.38
C PRO A 29 15.78 5.84 -7.13
N GLU A 30 15.67 6.35 -8.37
CA GLU A 30 16.85 6.67 -9.19
C GLU A 30 17.63 7.87 -8.70
N ASN A 31 16.92 8.96 -8.37
CA ASN A 31 17.52 10.26 -8.10
C ASN A 31 16.85 10.98 -6.91
N ASP A 32 16.29 10.24 -5.96
CA ASP A 32 15.70 10.82 -4.76
C ASP A 32 16.55 10.53 -3.52
N PRO A 33 17.32 11.52 -3.01
CA PRO A 33 18.14 11.34 -1.81
C PRO A 33 17.31 11.36 -0.51
N THR A 34 16.01 11.71 -0.58
CA THR A 34 15.16 11.91 0.61
C THR A 34 14.50 10.63 1.10
N VAL A 35 14.33 9.64 0.23
CA VAL A 35 13.69 8.36 0.57
C VAL A 35 14.58 7.17 0.20
N LEU A 36 14.62 6.16 1.09
CA LEU A 36 15.40 4.94 0.85
C LEU A 36 14.72 4.01 -0.14
N PHE A 37 13.39 3.97 -0.17
CA PHE A 37 12.63 3.10 -1.06
C PHE A 37 11.39 3.84 -1.56
N THR A 38 10.82 3.37 -2.66
CA THR A 38 9.51 3.80 -3.14
C THR A 38 8.44 3.36 -2.13
N THR A 39 7.79 4.31 -1.43
CA THR A 39 6.80 4.00 -0.36
C THR A 39 5.35 4.13 -0.82
N ALA A 40 5.12 4.71 -2.00
CA ALA A 40 3.81 4.94 -2.62
C ALA A 40 3.91 5.00 -4.15
N GLY A 41 2.81 4.74 -4.85
CA GLY A 41 2.71 4.84 -6.32
C GLY A 41 2.99 6.25 -6.87
N MET A 42 2.77 7.28 -6.07
CA MET A 42 2.98 8.68 -6.47
C MET A 42 4.45 9.10 -6.55
N HIS A 43 5.35 8.40 -5.85
CA HIS A 43 6.77 8.81 -5.73
C HIS A 43 7.45 8.98 -7.10
N PRO A 44 7.36 8.02 -8.04
CA PRO A 44 7.91 8.18 -9.39
C PRO A 44 7.20 9.25 -10.21
N LEU A 45 6.00 9.66 -9.79
CA LEU A 45 5.16 10.63 -10.49
C LEU A 45 5.28 12.06 -9.98
N VAL A 46 6.03 12.29 -8.90
CA VAL A 46 6.25 13.61 -8.29
C VAL A 46 6.62 14.69 -9.32
N PRO A 47 7.56 14.48 -10.28
CA PRO A 47 7.88 15.51 -11.28
C PRO A 47 6.67 15.95 -12.12
N TYR A 48 5.77 15.02 -12.43
CA TYR A 48 4.60 15.30 -13.26
C TYR A 48 3.46 15.91 -12.45
N ILE A 49 3.31 15.50 -11.19
CA ILE A 49 2.43 16.16 -10.21
C ILE A 49 2.86 17.62 -10.01
N LEU A 50 4.17 17.90 -10.03
CA LEU A 50 4.75 19.24 -9.97
C LEU A 50 4.58 20.06 -11.26
N GLY A 51 4.03 19.48 -12.32
CA GLY A 51 3.66 20.17 -13.55
C GLY A 51 4.45 19.79 -14.79
N GLN A 52 5.36 18.81 -14.73
CA GLN A 52 5.95 18.23 -15.94
C GLN A 52 4.90 17.42 -16.70
N GLU A 53 5.00 17.39 -18.03
CA GLU A 53 4.14 16.55 -18.86
C GLU A 53 4.63 15.09 -18.81
N HIS A 54 3.70 14.16 -18.56
CA HIS A 54 4.02 12.73 -18.58
C HIS A 54 3.90 12.18 -20.02
N PRO A 55 4.86 11.37 -20.51
CA PRO A 55 4.86 10.88 -21.89
C PRO A 55 3.63 10.04 -22.26
N SER A 56 2.99 9.41 -21.28
CA SER A 56 1.78 8.59 -21.45
C SER A 56 0.46 9.38 -21.28
N GLY A 57 0.51 10.71 -21.18
CA GLY A 57 -0.65 11.58 -21.02
C GLY A 57 -1.01 11.90 -19.57
N ASN A 58 -2.21 12.45 -19.36
CA ASN A 58 -2.62 13.05 -18.09
C ASN A 58 -3.43 12.13 -17.17
N ARG A 59 -3.79 10.93 -17.64
CA ARG A 59 -4.53 9.92 -16.87
C ARG A 59 -3.73 8.64 -16.85
N LEU A 60 -3.28 8.22 -15.68
CA LEU A 60 -2.34 7.10 -15.53
C LEU A 60 -2.88 6.09 -14.53
N VAL A 61 -2.60 4.80 -14.73
CA VAL A 61 -2.94 3.74 -13.78
C VAL A 61 -1.81 2.72 -13.68
N ASP A 62 -1.53 2.22 -12.48
CA ASP A 62 -0.60 1.10 -12.29
C ASP A 62 -0.91 0.29 -11.01
N TYR A 63 -0.01 -0.67 -10.74
CA TYR A 63 0.23 -1.18 -9.40
C TYR A 63 1.72 -1.04 -9.06
N GLN A 64 2.03 -0.32 -7.98
CA GLN A 64 3.38 -0.06 -7.51
C GLN A 64 3.76 -1.03 -6.38
N LYS A 65 4.94 -1.64 -6.50
CA LYS A 65 5.62 -2.29 -5.38
C LYS A 65 6.11 -1.22 -4.40
N CYS A 66 5.67 -1.26 -3.15
CA CYS A 66 5.97 -0.25 -2.13
C CYS A 66 6.68 -0.87 -0.93
N LEU A 67 7.63 -0.16 -0.34
CA LEU A 67 8.31 -0.57 0.89
C LEU A 67 8.30 0.55 1.93
N ARG A 68 7.69 0.28 3.10
CA ARG A 68 7.64 1.22 4.23
C ARG A 68 8.52 0.73 5.38
N THR A 69 9.64 1.44 5.61
CA THR A 69 10.58 1.10 6.69
C THR A 69 10.04 1.40 8.09
N GLY A 70 9.10 2.35 8.21
CA GLY A 70 8.43 2.69 9.46
C GLY A 70 7.58 1.54 10.00
N ASP A 71 7.07 0.66 9.13
CA ASP A 71 6.19 -0.44 9.50
C ASP A 71 6.96 -1.70 9.95
N ILE A 72 8.29 -1.74 9.77
CA ILE A 72 9.14 -2.92 10.06
C ILE A 72 8.93 -3.43 11.49
N ASP A 73 8.72 -2.56 12.46
CA ASP A 73 8.57 -2.95 13.86
C ASP A 73 7.13 -3.36 14.23
N ALA A 74 6.13 -2.96 13.43
CA ALA A 74 4.74 -3.43 13.55
C ALA A 74 4.51 -4.80 12.87
N VAL A 75 5.34 -5.15 11.89
CA VAL A 75 5.27 -6.46 11.22
C VAL A 75 5.29 -7.61 12.22
N GLY A 76 4.32 -8.51 12.08
CA GLY A 76 3.99 -9.58 13.01
C GLY A 76 2.56 -9.47 13.53
N ASP A 77 1.98 -8.27 13.52
CA ASP A 77 0.54 -8.11 13.71
C ASP A 77 -0.26 -8.63 12.49
N PRO A 78 -1.60 -8.65 12.52
CA PRO A 78 -2.39 -9.22 11.44
C PRO A 78 -2.46 -8.38 10.14
N HIS A 79 -1.91 -7.16 10.09
CA HIS A 79 -2.27 -6.15 9.08
C HIS A 79 -1.09 -5.39 8.45
N HIS A 80 0.02 -5.19 9.16
CA HIS A 80 1.17 -4.41 8.69
C HIS A 80 2.17 -5.27 7.92
N LEU A 81 2.69 -4.71 6.84
CA LEU A 81 3.66 -5.34 5.94
C LEU A 81 4.82 -4.38 5.70
N THR A 82 6.04 -4.90 5.53
CA THR A 82 7.18 -4.06 5.14
C THR A 82 7.09 -3.71 3.65
N LEU A 83 6.85 -4.73 2.82
CA LEU A 83 6.56 -4.62 1.40
C LEU A 83 5.07 -4.84 1.19
N PHE A 84 4.43 -4.04 0.35
CA PHE A 84 3.06 -4.29 -0.13
C PHE A 84 2.91 -3.75 -1.55
N GLU A 85 1.79 -4.06 -2.19
CA GLU A 85 1.49 -3.52 -3.51
C GLU A 85 0.34 -2.52 -3.41
N MET A 86 0.51 -1.38 -4.07
CA MET A 86 -0.44 -0.28 -4.09
C MET A 86 -0.98 -0.12 -5.52
N LEU A 87 -2.28 -0.28 -5.69
CA LEU A 87 -2.98 0.09 -6.91
C LEU A 87 -3.19 1.60 -6.91
N GLY A 88 -2.83 2.28 -8.00
CA GLY A 88 -2.95 3.72 -8.09
C GLY A 88 -3.48 4.17 -9.43
N ASN A 89 -4.29 5.22 -9.41
CA ASN A 89 -4.62 6.02 -10.58
C ASN A 89 -4.31 7.49 -10.31
N TRP A 90 -3.97 8.20 -11.37
CA TRP A 90 -3.57 9.60 -11.31
C TRP A 90 -4.29 10.42 -12.36
N SER A 91 -4.75 11.59 -11.94
CA SER A 91 -5.12 12.70 -12.82
C SER A 91 -4.06 13.78 -12.69
N LEU A 92 -3.39 14.11 -13.78
CA LEU A 92 -2.33 15.10 -13.82
C LEU A 92 -2.86 16.39 -14.45
N GLY A 93 -3.70 17.14 -13.74
CA GLY A 93 -4.29 18.37 -14.27
C GLY A 93 -5.49 18.18 -15.18
N ASP A 94 -6.22 17.07 -15.04
CA ASP A 94 -7.39 16.75 -15.86
C ASP A 94 -8.68 16.72 -15.03
N TYR A 95 -9.09 15.57 -14.50
CA TYR A 95 -10.20 15.46 -13.55
C TYR A 95 -9.76 15.71 -12.10
N PHE A 96 -10.72 15.97 -11.21
CA PHE A 96 -10.48 16.16 -9.77
C PHE A 96 -11.48 15.38 -8.92
N LYS A 97 -11.89 15.91 -7.77
CA LYS A 97 -12.72 15.23 -6.74
C LYS A 97 -13.98 14.54 -7.27
N GLU A 98 -14.81 15.24 -8.06
CA GLU A 98 -16.11 14.73 -8.54
C GLU A 98 -15.95 13.39 -9.28
N GLU A 99 -15.06 13.34 -10.27
CA GLU A 99 -14.83 12.12 -11.05
C GLU A 99 -14.05 11.08 -10.25
N ALA A 100 -13.02 11.49 -9.50
CA ALA A 100 -12.22 10.58 -8.69
C ALA A 100 -13.09 9.77 -7.71
N ILE A 101 -13.90 10.46 -6.91
CA ILE A 101 -14.79 9.84 -5.92
C ILE A 101 -15.83 8.94 -6.59
N ARG A 102 -16.37 9.36 -7.75
CA ARG A 102 -17.31 8.54 -8.52
C ARG A 102 -16.66 7.27 -9.06
N TYR A 103 -15.43 7.35 -9.56
CA TYR A 103 -14.68 6.18 -10.01
C TYR A 103 -14.36 5.24 -8.85
N SER A 104 -13.92 5.76 -7.71
CA SER A 104 -13.67 4.98 -6.49
C SER A 104 -14.94 4.25 -6.03
N TYR A 105 -16.07 4.94 -5.96
CA TYR A 105 -17.36 4.33 -5.60
C TYR A 105 -17.82 3.27 -6.62
N GLU A 106 -17.72 3.56 -7.92
CA GLU A 106 -18.08 2.63 -8.99
C GLU A 106 -17.23 1.35 -8.91
N PHE A 107 -15.92 1.48 -8.74
CA PHE A 107 -15.03 0.34 -8.66
C PHE A 107 -15.35 -0.53 -7.43
N LEU A 108 -15.47 0.08 -6.25
CA LEU A 108 -15.78 -0.64 -5.01
C LEU A 108 -17.13 -1.36 -5.10
N THR A 109 -18.18 -0.68 -5.55
CA THR A 109 -19.55 -1.22 -5.49
C THR A 109 -19.95 -2.06 -6.70
N LYS A 110 -19.43 -1.76 -7.90
CA LYS A 110 -19.82 -2.45 -9.15
C LYS A 110 -18.80 -3.49 -9.58
N TRP A 111 -17.50 -3.21 -9.45
CA TRP A 111 -16.43 -4.12 -9.93
C TRP A 111 -15.98 -5.13 -8.88
N LEU A 112 -15.91 -4.68 -7.62
CA LEU A 112 -15.59 -5.54 -6.47
C LEU A 112 -16.85 -6.08 -5.77
N ALA A 113 -18.03 -5.55 -6.11
CA ALA A 113 -19.31 -5.92 -5.50
C ALA A 113 -19.30 -5.79 -3.97
N ILE A 114 -18.57 -4.80 -3.44
CA ILE A 114 -18.63 -4.45 -2.02
C ILE A 114 -20.00 -3.84 -1.75
N ASP A 115 -20.65 -4.36 -0.71
CA ASP A 115 -21.91 -3.84 -0.21
C ASP A 115 -21.74 -2.37 0.22
N PRO A 116 -22.46 -1.41 -0.41
CA PRO A 116 -22.40 -0.01 -0.04
C PRO A 116 -22.72 0.24 1.43
N ASP A 117 -23.47 -0.64 2.11
CA ASP A 117 -23.79 -0.51 3.53
C ASP A 117 -22.61 -0.77 4.47
N LYS A 118 -21.51 -1.29 3.94
CA LYS A 118 -20.26 -1.50 4.70
C LYS A 118 -19.23 -0.39 4.48
N LEU A 119 -19.48 0.53 3.55
CA LEU A 119 -18.57 1.62 3.25
C LEU A 119 -18.78 2.78 4.23
N SER A 120 -17.69 3.19 4.86
CA SER A 120 -17.56 4.49 5.53
C SER A 120 -16.43 5.26 4.87
N VAL A 121 -16.54 6.58 4.86
CA VAL A 121 -15.53 7.45 4.25
C VAL A 121 -15.09 8.54 5.21
N THR A 122 -13.86 8.98 5.06
CA THR A 122 -13.31 10.13 5.81
C THR A 122 -13.03 11.28 4.85
N VAL A 123 -13.11 12.50 5.34
CA VAL A 123 -12.82 13.73 4.59
C VAL A 123 -12.15 14.74 5.52
N PHE A 124 -11.37 15.66 4.96
CA PHE A 124 -10.65 16.66 5.74
C PHE A 124 -11.59 17.62 6.51
N ALA A 125 -11.40 17.70 7.83
CA ALA A 125 -12.20 18.54 8.74
C ALA A 125 -11.93 20.04 8.62
N GLY A 126 -10.87 20.45 7.91
CA GLY A 126 -10.43 21.84 7.88
C GLY A 126 -9.61 22.21 9.12
N ASP A 127 -8.89 23.31 9.02
CA ASP A 127 -8.15 23.93 10.13
C ASP A 127 -7.83 25.40 9.85
N GLU A 128 -6.93 25.97 10.67
CA GLU A 128 -6.41 27.33 10.53
C GLU A 128 -5.46 27.41 9.33
N GLY A 129 -6.02 27.45 8.12
CA GLY A 129 -5.29 27.65 6.88
C GLY A 129 -5.97 27.02 5.66
N VAL A 130 -6.69 25.92 5.87
CA VAL A 130 -7.40 25.24 4.78
C VAL A 130 -8.84 24.94 5.20
N PRO A 131 -9.84 25.32 4.38
CA PRO A 131 -11.24 25.06 4.72
C PRO A 131 -11.52 23.55 4.78
N ARG A 132 -12.58 23.22 5.51
CA ARG A 132 -13.16 21.88 5.55
C ARG A 132 -13.55 21.41 4.15
N ASP A 133 -13.35 20.13 3.86
CA ASP A 133 -13.66 19.55 2.55
C ASP A 133 -15.14 19.15 2.41
N ASP A 134 -16.01 20.16 2.40
CA ASP A 134 -17.45 19.99 2.18
C ASP A 134 -17.80 19.51 0.75
N GLU A 135 -16.90 19.75 -0.22
CA GLU A 135 -17.04 19.31 -1.61
C GLU A 135 -17.05 17.78 -1.68
N SER A 136 -15.98 17.12 -1.21
CA SER A 136 -15.87 15.65 -1.19
C SER A 136 -17.01 15.01 -0.41
N ALA A 137 -17.39 15.59 0.74
CA ALA A 137 -18.53 15.12 1.53
C ALA A 137 -19.85 15.17 0.73
N SER A 138 -20.10 16.24 -0.04
CA SER A 138 -21.32 16.34 -0.85
C SER A 138 -21.37 15.30 -1.98
N ILE A 139 -20.22 14.99 -2.57
CA ILE A 139 -20.11 14.00 -3.64
C ILE A 139 -20.45 12.61 -3.09
N TRP A 140 -19.87 12.23 -1.95
CA TRP A 140 -20.19 10.97 -1.27
C TRP A 140 -21.67 10.85 -0.88
N ARG A 141 -22.28 11.94 -0.37
CA ARG A 141 -23.73 11.98 -0.11
C ARG A 141 -24.54 11.73 -1.38
N SER A 142 -24.15 12.33 -2.50
CA SER A 142 -24.84 12.16 -3.79
C SER A 142 -24.78 10.71 -4.30
N LEU A 143 -23.77 9.95 -3.85
CA LEU A 143 -23.59 8.53 -4.14
C LEU A 143 -24.32 7.60 -3.14
N GLY A 144 -25.01 8.18 -2.16
CA GLY A 144 -25.84 7.45 -1.20
C GLY A 144 -25.12 7.01 0.07
N ILE A 145 -23.90 7.49 0.34
CA ILE A 145 -23.27 7.31 1.65
C ILE A 145 -23.99 8.25 2.64
N PRO A 146 -24.56 7.74 3.74
CA PRO A 146 -25.30 8.56 4.69
C PRO A 146 -24.34 9.36 5.60
N ASP A 147 -24.82 10.47 6.15
CA ASP A 147 -24.01 11.42 6.93
C ASP A 147 -23.28 10.77 8.11
N GLU A 148 -23.90 9.82 8.80
CA GLU A 148 -23.27 9.10 9.92
C GLU A 148 -22.08 8.22 9.52
N ARG A 149 -21.87 7.99 8.22
CA ARG A 149 -20.72 7.26 7.65
C ARG A 149 -19.73 8.16 6.89
N ILE A 150 -19.93 9.47 6.91
CA ILE A 150 -18.99 10.48 6.38
C ILE A 150 -18.34 11.20 7.55
N TYR A 151 -17.09 10.86 7.85
CA TYR A 151 -16.38 11.37 9.02
C TYR A 151 -15.45 12.51 8.62
N PHE A 152 -15.61 13.67 9.24
CA PHE A 152 -14.66 14.78 9.11
C PHE A 152 -13.52 14.59 10.11
N LEU A 153 -12.29 14.36 9.63
CA LEU A 153 -11.12 14.09 10.49
C LEU A 153 -10.03 15.16 10.36
N PRO A 154 -9.21 15.36 11.41
CA PRO A 154 -8.15 16.37 11.42
C PRO A 154 -7.05 16.10 10.38
N ARG A 155 -6.16 17.08 10.21
CA ARG A 155 -5.00 17.02 9.28
C ARG A 155 -4.12 15.80 9.46
N GLU A 156 -3.98 15.29 10.69
CA GLU A 156 -3.19 14.09 10.96
C GLU A 156 -3.76 12.81 10.31
N ASP A 157 -5.07 12.79 10.05
CA ASP A 157 -5.78 11.68 9.44
C ASP A 157 -6.07 11.95 7.95
N ASN A 158 -6.50 13.17 7.59
CA ASN A 158 -6.97 13.49 6.23
C ASN A 158 -6.19 14.60 5.52
N TRP A 159 -4.86 14.44 5.42
CA TRP A 159 -4.02 15.35 4.66
C TRP A 159 -2.74 14.65 4.21
N TRP A 160 -2.39 14.86 2.94
CA TRP A 160 -1.15 14.33 2.39
C TRP A 160 -0.17 15.43 1.98
N GLY A 161 1.08 15.27 2.41
CA GLY A 161 2.22 16.07 1.96
C GLY A 161 2.41 17.45 2.63
N PRO A 162 3.36 18.24 2.12
CA PRO A 162 4.22 17.93 0.97
C PRO A 162 5.28 16.87 1.28
N ALA A 163 5.86 16.28 0.23
CA ALA A 163 7.10 15.53 0.35
C ALA A 163 8.25 16.52 0.64
N GLY A 164 8.57 16.71 1.93
CA GLY A 164 9.59 17.65 2.41
C GLY A 164 9.03 18.89 3.10
N GLU A 165 9.78 19.99 3.11
CA GLU A 165 9.41 21.22 3.83
C GLU A 165 8.36 22.06 3.09
N ALA A 166 8.37 22.01 1.75
CA ALA A 166 7.49 22.75 0.85
C ALA A 166 7.15 21.91 -0.40
N GLY A 167 6.02 22.19 -1.04
CA GLY A 167 5.60 21.49 -2.26
C GLY A 167 4.09 21.24 -2.35
N PRO A 168 3.63 20.52 -3.39
CA PRO A 168 2.25 20.09 -3.56
C PRO A 168 1.78 19.22 -2.39
N CYS A 169 0.56 19.48 -1.97
CA CYS A 169 -0.11 18.79 -0.88
C CYS A 169 -1.63 19.00 -1.02
N GLY A 170 -2.40 18.31 -0.21
CA GLY A 170 -3.84 18.56 -0.17
C GLY A 170 -4.61 17.67 0.77
N PRO A 171 -5.91 17.96 0.92
CA PRO A 171 -6.82 17.08 1.62
C PRO A 171 -6.96 15.77 0.84
N ASP A 172 -7.39 14.74 1.53
CA ASP A 172 -7.74 13.47 0.93
C ASP A 172 -9.10 12.98 1.44
N THR A 173 -9.58 11.89 0.83
CA THR A 173 -10.71 11.12 1.31
C THR A 173 -10.34 9.66 1.31
N GLU A 174 -10.61 8.97 2.41
CA GLU A 174 -10.25 7.55 2.55
C GLU A 174 -11.50 6.69 2.67
N MET A 175 -11.44 5.50 2.08
CA MET A 175 -12.50 4.52 2.06
C MET A 175 -12.19 3.39 3.04
N PHE A 176 -13.13 3.14 3.94
CA PHE A 176 -13.06 2.11 4.98
C PHE A 176 -14.17 1.09 4.83
N ILE A 177 -13.85 -0.17 5.15
CA ILE A 177 -14.81 -1.26 5.24
C ILE A 177 -15.08 -1.60 6.71
N ASP A 178 -16.36 -1.64 7.10
CA ASP A 178 -16.76 -2.22 8.38
C ASP A 178 -16.55 -3.75 8.35
N THR A 179 -15.65 -4.22 9.21
CA THR A 179 -15.28 -5.63 9.34
C THR A 179 -16.27 -6.44 10.17
N GLY A 180 -17.28 -5.78 10.75
CA GLY A 180 -18.25 -6.38 11.67
C GLY A 180 -17.72 -6.61 13.08
N ARG A 181 -16.50 -6.15 13.40
CA ARG A 181 -15.99 -6.18 14.78
C ARG A 181 -16.77 -5.21 15.67
N GLU A 182 -16.81 -5.54 16.96
CA GLU A 182 -17.41 -4.67 17.96
C GLU A 182 -16.72 -3.31 18.03
N SER A 183 -17.51 -2.29 18.30
CA SER A 183 -17.02 -0.95 18.52
C SER A 183 -16.09 -0.90 19.75
N CYS A 184 -15.01 -0.14 19.68
CA CYS A 184 -14.14 0.12 20.84
C CYS A 184 -14.67 1.20 21.80
N GLY A 185 -15.90 1.69 21.58
CA GLY A 185 -16.54 2.69 22.44
C GLY A 185 -17.54 3.58 21.69
N PRO A 186 -18.16 4.56 22.38
CA PRO A 186 -19.12 5.47 21.73
C PRO A 186 -18.48 6.29 20.59
N ASP A 187 -17.18 6.59 20.68
CA ASP A 187 -16.45 7.42 19.71
C ASP A 187 -15.69 6.59 18.65
N CYS A 188 -16.06 5.32 18.46
CA CYS A 188 -15.40 4.47 17.48
C CYS A 188 -15.67 4.94 16.06
N ARG A 189 -14.59 5.27 15.35
CA ARG A 189 -14.61 5.83 13.99
C ARG A 189 -13.53 5.20 13.10
N PRO A 190 -13.60 5.39 11.78
CA PRO A 190 -12.44 5.22 10.92
C PRO A 190 -11.17 5.88 11.48
N GLY A 191 -10.04 5.18 11.37
CA GLY A 191 -8.76 5.54 12.01
C GLY A 191 -8.51 4.89 13.40
N CYS A 192 -9.54 4.34 14.07
CA CYS A 192 -9.34 3.64 15.34
C CYS A 192 -8.57 2.31 15.17
N LYS A 193 -7.64 2.03 16.10
CA LYS A 193 -6.82 0.79 16.10
C LYS A 193 -7.57 -0.51 16.45
N CYS A 194 -8.88 -0.44 16.66
CA CYS A 194 -9.70 -1.60 17.04
C CYS A 194 -9.96 -2.58 15.88
N GLY A 195 -9.73 -2.14 14.64
CA GLY A 195 -9.92 -2.94 13.43
C GLY A 195 -11.39 -3.10 13.00
N LYS A 196 -12.33 -2.35 13.61
CA LYS A 196 -13.72 -2.28 13.13
C LYS A 196 -13.80 -1.69 11.72
N TYR A 197 -13.10 -0.58 11.49
CA TYR A 197 -12.97 0.03 10.18
C TYR A 197 -11.59 -0.28 9.63
N PHE A 198 -11.53 -0.81 8.41
CA PHE A 198 -10.27 -1.14 7.76
C PHE A 198 -10.15 -0.34 6.47
N GLU A 199 -9.13 0.51 6.42
CA GLU A 199 -8.80 1.36 5.27
C GLU A 199 -8.39 0.48 4.10
N ILE A 200 -9.03 0.70 2.95
CA ILE A 200 -8.68 0.00 1.70
C ILE A 200 -8.05 0.93 0.68
N TRP A 201 -8.45 2.20 0.62
CA TRP A 201 -8.10 3.10 -0.47
C TRP A 201 -8.13 4.56 0.03
N ASN A 202 -7.15 5.35 -0.38
CA ASN A 202 -7.06 6.79 -0.13
C ASN A 202 -7.00 7.54 -1.49
N ASP A 203 -7.84 8.57 -1.66
CA ASP A 203 -7.83 9.51 -2.78
C ASP A 203 -7.33 10.88 -2.31
N VAL A 204 -6.10 11.22 -2.68
CA VAL A 204 -5.43 12.49 -2.37
C VAL A 204 -5.70 13.53 -3.44
N PHE A 205 -6.17 14.70 -3.01
CA PHE A 205 -6.52 15.82 -3.87
C PHE A 205 -5.48 16.93 -3.78
N MET A 206 -4.41 16.80 -4.56
CA MET A 206 -3.31 17.78 -4.64
C MET A 206 -3.83 19.11 -5.18
N GLY A 207 -4.24 19.99 -4.26
CA GLY A 207 -4.87 21.27 -4.55
C GLY A 207 -4.16 22.47 -3.93
N TYR A 208 -3.11 22.24 -3.13
CA TYR A 208 -2.37 23.28 -2.42
C TYR A 208 -0.87 23.10 -2.58
N ARG A 209 -0.13 24.20 -2.45
CA ARG A 209 1.32 24.22 -2.27
C ARG A 209 1.63 24.78 -0.89
N LYS A 210 2.31 24.01 -0.06
CA LYS A 210 2.90 24.52 1.18
C LYS A 210 4.15 25.34 0.84
N THR A 211 4.22 26.56 1.35
CA THR A 211 5.40 27.43 1.21
C THR A 211 6.41 27.17 2.33
N LEU A 212 7.64 27.67 2.21
CA LEU A 212 8.66 27.55 3.26
C LEU A 212 8.29 28.33 4.52
N GLU A 213 7.44 29.35 4.37
CA GLU A 213 6.87 30.16 5.46
C GLU A 213 5.76 29.40 6.22
N GLY A 214 5.28 28.28 5.67
CA GLY A 214 4.24 27.44 6.26
C GLY A 214 2.82 27.69 5.74
N ASP A 215 2.65 28.61 4.79
CA ASP A 215 1.34 28.94 4.20
C ASP A 215 0.91 27.91 3.16
N TYR A 216 -0.40 27.75 2.96
CA TYR A 216 -0.99 26.86 1.96
C TYR A 216 -1.65 27.67 0.85
N VAL A 217 -1.02 27.69 -0.33
CA VAL A 217 -1.49 28.44 -1.49
C VAL A 217 -2.20 27.50 -2.47
N PRO A 218 -3.41 27.81 -2.95
CA PRO A 218 -4.09 26.98 -3.96
C PRO A 218 -3.26 26.78 -5.24
N LEU A 219 -3.27 25.57 -5.79
CA LEU A 219 -2.64 25.23 -7.06
C LEU A 219 -3.59 25.50 -8.24
N GLU A 220 -3.04 26.04 -9.33
CA GLU A 220 -3.76 26.17 -10.61
C GLU A 220 -3.97 24.79 -11.27
N ARG A 221 -2.90 23.99 -11.35
CA ARG A 221 -2.94 22.60 -11.80
C ARG A 221 -3.25 21.71 -10.61
N LYS A 222 -4.46 21.18 -10.55
CA LYS A 222 -4.90 20.22 -9.52
C LYS A 222 -4.67 18.80 -9.99
N CYS A 223 -4.16 17.95 -9.12
CA CYS A 223 -3.90 16.55 -9.44
C CYS A 223 -4.64 15.63 -8.47
N VAL A 224 -4.99 14.44 -8.95
CA VAL A 224 -5.48 13.33 -8.13
C VAL A 224 -4.38 12.30 -8.04
N ASP A 225 -4.13 11.82 -6.83
CA ASP A 225 -3.26 10.69 -6.53
C ASP A 225 -4.03 9.73 -5.65
N THR A 226 -4.10 8.45 -6.00
CA THR A 226 -4.82 7.47 -5.19
C THR A 226 -3.94 6.29 -4.85
N GLY A 227 -4.20 5.63 -3.72
CA GLY A 227 -3.54 4.39 -3.34
C GLY A 227 -4.46 3.39 -2.67
N MET A 228 -4.64 2.21 -3.28
CA MET A 228 -5.39 1.08 -2.72
C MET A 228 -4.45 -0.11 -2.44
N GLY A 229 -4.40 -0.58 -1.19
CA GLY A 229 -3.53 -1.70 -0.81
C GLY A 229 -4.09 -3.05 -1.26
N ILE A 230 -3.36 -3.81 -2.08
CA ILE A 230 -3.82 -5.10 -2.63
C ILE A 230 -4.06 -6.11 -1.50
N GLU A 231 -3.08 -6.32 -0.63
CA GLU A 231 -3.16 -7.37 0.40
C GLU A 231 -4.29 -7.11 1.41
N ARG A 232 -4.51 -5.84 1.73
CA ARG A 232 -5.63 -5.40 2.58
C ARG A 232 -6.98 -5.66 1.91
N THR A 233 -7.10 -5.25 0.65
CA THR A 233 -8.33 -5.36 -0.12
C THR A 233 -8.72 -6.82 -0.33
N ILE A 234 -7.79 -7.69 -0.76
CA ILE A 234 -8.10 -9.11 -0.95
C ILE A 234 -8.41 -9.82 0.36
N ALA A 235 -7.78 -9.44 1.47
CA ALA A 235 -8.10 -10.00 2.78
C ALA A 235 -9.56 -9.75 3.14
N ILE A 236 -10.04 -8.50 2.96
CA ILE A 236 -11.45 -8.16 3.17
C ILE A 236 -12.36 -8.91 2.20
N LEU A 237 -12.07 -8.89 0.90
CA LEU A 237 -12.91 -9.52 -0.12
C LEU A 237 -13.02 -11.04 0.07
N GLN A 238 -12.01 -11.66 0.68
CA GLN A 238 -12.00 -13.09 1.02
C GLN A 238 -12.53 -13.39 2.43
N GLY A 239 -12.96 -12.38 3.19
CA GLY A 239 -13.45 -12.52 4.56
C GLY A 239 -12.36 -12.97 5.56
N LYS A 240 -11.09 -12.67 5.27
CA LYS A 240 -9.94 -13.02 6.11
C LYS A 240 -9.76 -12.00 7.22
N LYS A 241 -9.24 -12.48 8.36
CA LYS A 241 -8.97 -11.61 9.52
C LYS A 241 -7.58 -10.99 9.49
N SER A 242 -6.72 -11.50 8.61
CA SER A 242 -5.34 -11.09 8.45
C SER A 242 -4.93 -11.13 6.98
N VAL A 243 -4.05 -10.20 6.59
CA VAL A 243 -3.42 -10.21 5.26
C VAL A 243 -2.63 -11.51 5.03
N TYR A 244 -2.10 -12.11 6.08
CA TYR A 244 -1.32 -13.34 6.04
C TYR A 244 -2.13 -14.61 5.73
N GLU A 245 -3.46 -14.54 5.81
CA GLU A 245 -4.36 -15.67 5.48
C GLU A 245 -4.71 -15.73 3.98
N THR A 246 -4.16 -14.82 3.19
CA THR A 246 -4.42 -14.71 1.75
C THR A 246 -3.36 -15.47 0.95
N GLU A 247 -3.65 -15.74 -0.33
CA GLU A 247 -2.77 -16.51 -1.21
C GLU A 247 -1.42 -15.85 -1.48
N VAL A 248 -1.25 -14.57 -1.15
CA VAL A 248 0.04 -13.87 -1.25
C VAL A 248 1.03 -14.27 -0.15
N PHE A 249 0.54 -14.94 0.91
CA PHE A 249 1.35 -15.41 2.04
C PHE A 249 1.23 -16.90 2.32
N THR A 250 0.07 -17.52 2.07
CA THR A 250 -0.16 -18.93 2.45
C THR A 250 0.89 -19.91 1.89
N PRO A 251 1.44 -19.76 0.66
CA PRO A 251 2.49 -20.67 0.18
C PRO A 251 3.83 -20.49 0.92
N ILE A 252 4.16 -19.25 1.31
CA ILE A 252 5.36 -18.92 2.09
C ILE A 252 5.23 -19.49 3.50
N ILE A 253 4.06 -19.28 4.12
CA ILE A 253 3.71 -19.82 5.44
C ILE A 253 3.81 -21.34 5.43
N ALA A 254 3.21 -22.02 4.44
CA ALA A 254 3.32 -23.47 4.31
C ALA A 254 4.78 -23.94 4.17
N GLY A 255 5.66 -23.15 3.54
CA GLY A 255 7.10 -23.38 3.53
C GLY A 255 7.73 -23.31 4.92
N ILE A 256 7.36 -22.30 5.70
CA ILE A 256 7.83 -22.12 7.09
C ILE A 256 7.33 -23.26 7.98
N GLU A 257 6.06 -23.66 7.86
CA GLU A 257 5.49 -24.80 8.60
C GLU A 257 6.25 -26.10 8.32
N ARG A 258 6.57 -26.38 7.05
CA ARG A 258 7.38 -27.57 6.67
C ARG A 258 8.78 -27.54 7.26
N LEU A 259 9.38 -26.36 7.38
CA LEU A 259 10.75 -26.19 7.88
C LEU A 259 10.83 -26.22 9.42
N SER A 260 9.79 -25.73 10.10
CA SER A 260 9.76 -25.58 11.56
C SER A 260 8.97 -26.67 12.29
N GLY A 261 8.05 -27.35 11.60
CA GLY A 261 7.05 -28.22 12.23
C GLY A 261 5.97 -27.47 13.03
N VAL A 262 5.96 -26.14 13.00
CA VAL A 262 4.97 -25.30 13.67
C VAL A 262 3.78 -25.07 12.75
N ALA A 263 2.56 -25.30 13.24
CA ALA A 263 1.33 -24.99 12.51
C ALA A 263 0.89 -23.54 12.76
N TYR A 264 0.57 -22.81 11.70
CA TYR A 264 0.08 -21.44 11.73
C TYR A 264 -1.38 -21.38 12.21
N GLY A 265 -1.70 -20.39 13.06
CA GLY A 265 -3.02 -20.23 13.69
C GLY A 265 -3.19 -21.04 14.97
N GLY A 266 -2.14 -21.72 15.43
CA GLY A 266 -2.16 -22.50 16.67
C GLY A 266 -1.82 -21.69 17.92
N LYS A 267 -0.77 -20.87 17.87
CA LYS A 267 -0.29 -20.05 18.99
C LYS A 267 0.20 -18.70 18.48
N GLU A 268 -0.41 -17.61 18.96
CA GLU A 268 -0.12 -16.24 18.49
C GLU A 268 1.38 -15.87 18.60
N GLU A 269 2.09 -16.28 19.66
CA GLU A 269 3.52 -16.01 19.81
C GLU A 269 4.36 -16.63 18.66
N LEU A 270 3.98 -17.82 18.21
CA LEU A 270 4.64 -18.50 17.10
C LEU A 270 4.19 -17.91 15.76
N ASP A 271 2.90 -17.59 15.63
CA ASP A 271 2.32 -16.98 14.44
C ASP A 271 2.96 -15.63 14.13
N ILE A 272 3.26 -14.81 15.15
CA ILE A 272 4.03 -13.56 14.99
C ILE A 272 5.38 -13.85 14.31
N SER A 273 6.08 -14.91 14.73
CA SER A 273 7.37 -15.28 14.12
C SER A 273 7.20 -15.78 12.68
N VAL A 274 6.15 -16.55 12.40
CA VAL A 274 5.81 -17.00 11.04
C VAL A 274 5.52 -15.79 10.13
N ARG A 275 4.70 -14.85 10.57
CA ARG A 275 4.35 -13.61 9.85
C ARG A 275 5.58 -12.76 9.54
N ILE A 276 6.46 -12.57 10.54
CA ILE A 276 7.72 -11.82 10.37
C ILE A 276 8.63 -12.47 9.34
N ILE A 277 8.81 -13.80 9.38
CA ILE A 277 9.64 -14.51 8.39
C ILE A 277 9.04 -14.36 6.99
N ALA A 278 7.73 -14.56 6.86
CA ALA A 278 7.05 -14.51 5.56
C ALA A 278 7.15 -13.12 4.91
N ASP A 279 6.87 -12.06 5.68
CA ASP A 279 7.01 -10.68 5.21
C ASP A 279 8.46 -10.33 4.85
N HIS A 280 9.41 -10.63 5.72
CA HIS A 280 10.80 -10.22 5.52
C HIS A 280 11.50 -11.00 4.41
N VAL A 281 11.18 -12.28 4.20
CA VAL A 281 11.68 -13.03 3.03
C VAL A 281 11.12 -12.42 1.76
N ARG A 282 9.80 -12.17 1.71
CA ARG A 282 9.17 -11.55 0.55
C ARG A 282 9.81 -10.20 0.22
N THR A 283 9.95 -9.34 1.23
CA THR A 283 10.60 -8.03 1.10
C THR A 283 12.06 -8.16 0.63
N SER A 284 12.83 -9.09 1.19
CA SER A 284 14.24 -9.29 0.81
C SER A 284 14.37 -9.74 -0.65
N VAL A 285 13.49 -10.63 -1.11
CA VAL A 285 13.44 -11.08 -2.51
C VAL A 285 13.17 -9.92 -3.44
N PHE A 286 12.20 -9.07 -3.11
CA PHE A 286 11.87 -7.91 -3.91
C PHE A 286 13.00 -6.87 -3.96
N ILE A 287 13.69 -6.60 -2.84
CA ILE A 287 14.85 -5.70 -2.85
C ILE A 287 16.01 -6.27 -3.69
N LEU A 288 16.29 -7.57 -3.56
CA LEU A 288 17.39 -8.22 -4.26
C LEU A 288 17.12 -8.38 -5.76
N GLY A 289 15.88 -8.74 -6.11
CA GLY A 289 15.47 -9.04 -7.48
C GLY A 289 15.00 -7.81 -8.28
N ASP A 290 14.91 -6.64 -7.64
CA ASP A 290 14.57 -5.40 -8.32
C ASP A 290 15.54 -5.08 -9.47
N GLN A 291 15.08 -4.36 -10.49
CA GLN A 291 15.93 -3.91 -11.61
C GLN A 291 17.18 -3.15 -11.15
N ARG A 292 17.10 -2.49 -9.99
CA ARG A 292 18.22 -1.76 -9.37
C ARG A 292 18.68 -2.42 -8.07
N GLY A 293 18.49 -3.72 -7.95
CA GLY A 293 18.64 -4.49 -6.72
C GLY A 293 19.95 -4.24 -5.96
N VAL A 294 19.85 -4.24 -4.63
CA VAL A 294 20.98 -3.95 -3.74
C VAL A 294 21.39 -5.16 -2.92
N LYS A 295 22.70 -5.28 -2.67
CA LYS A 295 23.25 -6.31 -1.78
C LYS A 295 23.17 -5.90 -0.30
N PRO A 296 23.11 -6.86 0.64
CA PRO A 296 23.17 -6.58 2.07
C PRO A 296 24.48 -5.85 2.47
N SER A 297 24.37 -4.65 3.04
CA SER A 297 25.51 -3.79 3.37
C SER A 297 25.42 -3.21 4.80
N ASN A 298 26.39 -2.39 5.21
CA ASN A 298 26.37 -1.68 6.50
C ASN A 298 25.68 -0.31 6.43
N VAL A 299 25.24 0.15 5.25
CA VAL A 299 24.72 1.52 5.02
C VAL A 299 23.48 1.54 4.14
N GLY A 300 22.63 2.56 4.31
CA GLY A 300 21.49 2.84 3.44
C GLY A 300 20.54 1.66 3.23
N GLN A 301 20.09 1.48 1.99
CA GLN A 301 19.18 0.39 1.58
C GLN A 301 19.75 -1.00 1.89
N GLY A 302 21.05 -1.19 1.69
CA GLY A 302 21.72 -2.46 1.99
C GLY A 302 21.72 -2.81 3.48
N TYR A 303 21.76 -1.80 4.37
CA TYR A 303 21.58 -2.02 5.81
C TYR A 303 20.16 -2.47 6.15
N ILE A 304 19.14 -1.88 5.55
CA ILE A 304 17.74 -2.28 5.73
C ILE A 304 17.55 -3.73 5.28
N LEU A 305 18.01 -4.09 4.08
CA LEU A 305 17.98 -5.47 3.60
C LEU A 305 18.65 -6.43 4.58
N ARG A 306 19.86 -6.09 5.05
CA ARG A 306 20.57 -6.89 6.05
C ARG A 306 19.78 -7.05 7.36
N ARG A 307 19.13 -5.99 7.84
CA ARG A 307 18.28 -6.00 9.04
C ARG A 307 17.11 -6.97 8.87
N LEU A 308 16.42 -6.92 7.72
CA LEU A 308 15.29 -7.79 7.40
C LEU A 308 15.71 -9.26 7.36
N ILE A 309 16.78 -9.59 6.63
CA ILE A 309 17.34 -10.95 6.54
C ILE A 309 17.70 -11.47 7.94
N ARG A 310 18.44 -10.69 8.74
CA ARG A 310 18.84 -11.11 10.10
C ARG A 310 17.65 -11.31 11.02
N ARG A 311 16.62 -10.47 10.92
CA ARG A 311 15.39 -10.60 11.72
C ARG A 311 14.60 -11.85 11.31
N ALA A 312 14.49 -12.15 10.02
CA ALA A 312 13.91 -13.39 9.53
C ALA A 312 14.66 -14.63 10.06
N VAL A 313 16.01 -14.65 9.96
CA VAL A 313 16.83 -15.74 10.49
C VAL A 313 16.62 -15.91 11.99
N ARG A 314 16.64 -14.82 12.77
CA ARG A 314 16.42 -14.87 14.22
C ARG A 314 15.05 -15.48 14.57
N HIS A 315 13.99 -15.10 13.87
CA HIS A 315 12.67 -15.69 14.08
C HIS A 315 12.60 -17.14 13.63
N GLY A 316 13.28 -17.52 12.55
CA GLY A 316 13.45 -18.92 12.16
C GLY A 316 14.08 -19.76 13.28
N ARG A 317 15.11 -19.24 13.95
CA ARG A 317 15.73 -19.90 15.12
C ARG A 317 14.78 -20.04 16.30
N LYS A 318 13.92 -19.04 16.54
CA LYS A 318 12.88 -19.15 17.58
C LYS A 318 11.87 -20.26 17.30
N LEU A 319 11.59 -20.53 16.01
CA LEU A 319 10.73 -21.62 15.57
C LEU A 319 11.47 -22.97 15.48
N GLY A 320 12.75 -23.04 15.85
CA GLY A 320 13.54 -24.27 15.78
C GLY A 320 14.04 -24.63 14.37
N ILE A 321 14.02 -23.70 13.41
CA ILE A 321 14.55 -23.95 12.06
C ILE A 321 16.08 -23.89 12.11
N ASP A 322 16.71 -25.01 11.74
CA ASP A 322 18.16 -25.12 11.66
C ASP A 322 18.73 -24.90 10.25
N GLY A 323 20.03 -24.59 10.18
CA GLY A 323 20.73 -24.38 8.90
C GLY A 323 20.27 -23.14 8.11
N LYS A 324 20.43 -23.23 6.78
CA LYS A 324 20.10 -22.19 5.80
C LYS A 324 18.72 -22.51 5.21
N PHE A 325 17.77 -21.59 5.34
CA PHE A 325 16.38 -21.86 4.94
C PHE A 325 15.74 -20.75 4.09
N LEU A 326 16.32 -19.54 4.04
CA LEU A 326 15.72 -18.42 3.34
C LEU A 326 15.69 -18.61 1.83
N SER A 327 16.69 -19.26 1.22
CA SER A 327 16.70 -19.55 -0.22
C SER A 327 15.54 -20.45 -0.67
N ALA A 328 15.13 -21.42 0.16
CA ALA A 328 13.98 -22.26 -0.12
C ALA A 328 12.67 -21.45 -0.11
N LEU A 329 12.50 -20.55 0.87
CA LEU A 329 11.35 -19.65 0.92
C LEU A 329 11.39 -18.60 -0.20
N ALA A 330 12.57 -18.10 -0.54
CA ALA A 330 12.77 -17.14 -1.62
C ALA A 330 12.37 -17.72 -2.98
N THR A 331 12.64 -19.01 -3.21
CA THR A 331 12.16 -19.72 -4.40
C THR A 331 10.65 -19.64 -4.53
N VAL A 332 9.92 -19.88 -3.43
CA VAL A 332 8.45 -19.77 -3.41
C VAL A 332 8.00 -18.35 -3.78
N VAL A 333 8.65 -17.32 -3.24
CA VAL A 333 8.31 -15.93 -3.56
C VAL A 333 8.56 -15.61 -5.04
N VAL A 334 9.73 -15.98 -5.58
CA VAL A 334 10.07 -15.73 -6.99
C VAL A 334 9.05 -16.40 -7.91
N ASP A 335 8.68 -17.65 -7.64
CA ASP A 335 7.70 -18.38 -8.45
C ASP A 335 6.28 -17.77 -8.33
N MET A 336 5.91 -17.20 -7.19
CA MET A 336 4.60 -16.56 -6.99
C MET A 336 4.45 -15.22 -7.73
N TYR A 337 5.53 -14.45 -7.82
CA TYR A 337 5.49 -13.07 -8.33
C TYR A 337 6.11 -12.89 -9.71
N GLY A 338 6.80 -13.91 -10.25
CA GLY A 338 7.53 -13.82 -11.51
C GLY A 338 6.71 -13.39 -12.73
N ASP A 339 5.42 -13.74 -12.78
CA ASP A 339 4.53 -13.31 -13.87
C ASP A 339 4.25 -11.79 -13.83
N ALA A 340 4.06 -11.24 -12.62
CA ALA A 340 3.75 -9.82 -12.42
C ALA A 340 5.01 -8.95 -12.39
N TYR A 341 6.15 -9.53 -11.99
CA TYR A 341 7.46 -8.89 -11.86
C TYR A 341 8.54 -9.79 -12.49
N PRO A 342 8.67 -9.81 -13.83
CA PRO A 342 9.62 -10.67 -14.54
C PRO A 342 11.07 -10.49 -14.11
N GLU A 343 11.44 -9.30 -13.62
CA GLU A 343 12.77 -9.02 -13.10
C GLU A 343 13.17 -9.95 -11.93
N LEU A 344 12.20 -10.48 -11.18
CA LEU A 344 12.46 -11.44 -10.11
C LEU A 344 12.91 -12.80 -10.66
N LEU A 345 12.42 -13.18 -11.85
CA LEU A 345 12.86 -14.39 -12.55
C LEU A 345 14.26 -14.18 -13.14
N ASP A 346 14.49 -13.03 -13.78
CA ASP A 346 15.77 -12.66 -14.37
C ASP A 346 16.89 -12.66 -13.31
N ASN A 347 16.57 -12.17 -12.10
CA ASN A 347 17.50 -12.08 -10.98
C ASN A 347 17.45 -13.28 -10.01
N ARG A 348 16.76 -14.38 -10.37
CA ARG A 348 16.52 -15.53 -9.47
C ARG A 348 17.81 -16.08 -8.86
N GLU A 349 18.83 -16.35 -9.68
CA GLU A 349 20.09 -16.94 -9.20
C GLU A 349 20.80 -16.02 -8.19
N PHE A 350 20.79 -14.71 -8.46
CA PHE A 350 21.36 -13.71 -7.58
C PHE A 350 20.62 -13.65 -6.23
N VAL A 351 19.28 -13.59 -6.25
CA VAL A 351 18.42 -13.60 -5.05
C VAL A 351 18.70 -14.84 -4.20
N LEU A 352 18.69 -16.03 -4.82
CA LEU A 352 18.88 -17.30 -4.11
C LEU A 352 20.28 -17.44 -3.53
N THR A 353 21.30 -16.91 -4.20
CA THR A 353 22.67 -16.90 -3.70
C THR A 353 22.80 -16.02 -2.46
N GLU A 354 22.33 -14.77 -2.52
CA GLU A 354 22.44 -13.83 -1.39
C GLU A 354 21.61 -14.25 -0.17
N LEU A 355 20.48 -14.94 -0.37
CA LEU A 355 19.66 -15.53 0.70
C LEU A 355 20.08 -16.95 1.11
N GLY A 356 21.03 -17.54 0.38
CA GLY A 356 21.62 -18.84 0.65
C GLY A 356 22.93 -18.74 1.44
N LEU A 357 23.49 -17.55 1.65
CA LEU A 357 24.68 -17.31 2.46
C LEU A 357 24.36 -17.37 3.96
#